data_AF-A0A5A7RU04-F1
#
_entry.id   AF-A0A5A7RU04-F1
#
_cell.length_a   1.000
_cell.length_b   1.000
_cell.length_c   1.000
_cell.angle_alpha   90.00
_cell.angle_beta   90.00
_cell.angle_gamma   90.00
#
_symmetry.space_group_name_H-M   'P 1'
#
loop_
_entity.id
_entity.type
_entity.pdbx_description
1 polymer ?
#
loop_
_entity_poly.entity_id
_entity_poly.type
_entity_poly.pdbx_seq_one_letter_code
_entity_poly.pdbx_strand_id
1 'polypeptide(L)'
;MVNLMEQNKRTRLNKLLFHPKFTDTIADINKLNVRLPKNPVNEEIDFQSHSFPPDGELVTNIEEIRAYPLDAHRGMETISNDRAIVAYDESINRYSTLEGESFLTSHSLIVMGLDDYIPVNLITFYFYTRSKNIAEDSISIRYSDSPEVQSKKDYINDKIDFLIKFVPEHSILLIDGPLIGGDYYVLMISAINRFLKKDIIPIFFVKNSTSNLVTDNLKEYKYKFNSDMHWAYKFLKVGERTNLFKYVDRKNKANAKIFCYIKAYDLSPQRIEFHSETYRTYKSLISSILDLIYYLILVQGDTKNPQARPIAIAEKYARETLKLIDINKIIKKSNLVPTMNEGRGFAW
;
A
#
# COMPACT_ATOMS: atom_id res chain seq x y z
N MET A 1 0.34 9.16 34.21
CA MET A 1 -0.68 8.35 33.50
C MET A 1 -0.31 8.07 32.04
N VAL A 2 0.23 9.04 31.29
CA VAL A 2 0.76 8.88 29.91
C VAL A 2 1.80 7.75 29.79
N ASN A 3 2.71 7.62 30.77
CA ASN A 3 3.81 6.65 30.75
C ASN A 3 3.37 5.17 30.84
N LEU A 4 2.23 4.87 31.48
CA LEU A 4 1.71 3.50 31.62
C LEU A 4 0.88 3.06 30.41
N MET A 5 0.20 3.99 29.73
CA MET A 5 -0.46 3.73 28.44
C MET A 5 0.57 3.52 27.31
N GLU A 6 1.67 4.28 27.30
CA GLU A 6 2.78 4.04 26.36
C GLU A 6 3.47 2.70 26.58
N GLN A 7 3.77 2.31 27.83
CA GLN A 7 4.39 1.00 28.10
C GLN A 7 3.49 -0.18 27.68
N ASN A 8 2.18 -0.10 27.90
CA ASN A 8 1.23 -1.14 27.46
C ASN A 8 1.00 -1.14 25.93
N LYS A 9 1.10 0.01 25.25
CA LYS A 9 1.11 0.07 23.78
C LYS A 9 2.42 -0.51 23.21
N ARG A 10 3.57 -0.18 23.80
CA ARG A 10 4.90 -0.68 23.38
C ARG A 10 5.06 -2.20 23.55
N THR A 11 4.44 -2.83 24.54
CA THR A 11 4.46 -4.31 24.69
C THR A 11 3.50 -5.02 23.73
N ARG A 12 2.47 -4.34 23.22
CA ARG A 12 1.58 -4.85 22.16
C ARG A 12 2.14 -4.66 20.75
N LEU A 13 2.83 -3.54 20.51
CA LEU A 13 3.52 -3.16 19.28
C LEU A 13 5.02 -3.57 19.37
N ASN A 14 5.87 -3.16 18.42
CA ASN A 14 7.28 -3.61 18.33
C ASN A 14 7.46 -5.12 18.16
N LYS A 15 6.90 -5.68 17.08
CA LYS A 15 6.88 -7.14 16.87
C LYS A 15 7.19 -7.52 15.42
N LEU A 16 7.84 -8.65 15.28
CA LEU A 16 7.88 -9.43 14.05
C LEU A 16 6.90 -10.60 14.20
N LEU A 17 5.95 -10.69 13.29
CA LEU A 17 4.89 -11.70 13.29
C LEU A 17 5.03 -12.56 12.04
N PHE A 18 4.76 -13.85 12.20
CA PHE A 18 4.60 -14.78 11.07
C PHE A 18 3.13 -15.15 10.94
N HIS A 19 2.64 -15.25 9.70
CA HIS A 19 1.32 -15.79 9.43
C HIS A 19 1.21 -17.19 10.06
N PRO A 20 0.07 -17.59 10.68
CA PRO A 20 -0.03 -18.87 11.38
C PRO A 20 0.33 -20.10 10.54
N LYS A 21 0.05 -20.04 9.23
CA LYS A 21 0.37 -21.13 8.28
C LYS A 21 1.80 -21.09 7.72
N PHE A 22 2.63 -20.12 8.11
CA PHE A 22 3.94 -19.89 7.47
C PHE A 22 4.84 -21.14 7.53
N THR A 23 4.97 -21.74 8.71
CA THR A 23 5.79 -22.95 8.92
C THR A 23 5.19 -24.16 8.20
N ASP A 24 3.86 -24.27 8.20
CA ASP A 24 3.15 -25.38 7.58
C ASP A 24 3.29 -25.33 6.05
N THR A 25 3.22 -24.14 5.45
CA THR A 25 3.48 -23.94 4.02
C THR A 25 4.90 -24.39 3.65
N ILE A 26 5.92 -24.01 4.43
CA ILE A 26 7.32 -24.44 4.17
C ILE A 26 7.45 -25.96 4.30
N ALA A 27 6.84 -26.54 5.33
CA ALA A 27 6.87 -27.99 5.54
C ALA A 27 6.22 -28.76 4.39
N ASP A 28 5.08 -28.28 3.89
CA ASP A 28 4.36 -28.94 2.80
C ASP A 28 5.08 -28.81 1.46
N ILE A 29 5.66 -27.63 1.15
CA ILE A 29 6.52 -27.46 -0.03
C ILE A 29 7.70 -28.45 -0.01
N ASN A 30 8.34 -28.65 1.14
CA ASN A 30 9.49 -29.57 1.25
C ASN A 30 9.12 -31.05 1.06
N LYS A 31 7.85 -31.43 1.24
CA LYS A 31 7.37 -32.81 1.05
C LYS A 31 7.10 -33.17 -0.41
N LEU A 32 7.01 -32.18 -1.30
CA LEU A 32 6.74 -32.40 -2.73
C LEU A 32 7.93 -33.14 -3.35
N ASN A 33 7.82 -34.45 -3.57
CA ASN A 33 8.90 -35.27 -4.13
C ASN A 33 8.95 -35.15 -5.66
N VAL A 34 9.68 -34.17 -6.19
CA VAL A 34 9.90 -33.98 -7.64
C VAL A 34 11.40 -33.86 -7.95
N ARG A 35 11.87 -34.45 -9.06
CA ARG A 35 13.32 -34.53 -9.38
C ARG A 35 13.80 -33.33 -10.22
N LEU A 36 15.01 -32.85 -9.89
CA LEU A 36 15.66 -31.61 -10.36
C LEU A 36 16.40 -31.70 -11.70
N PRO A 37 16.66 -30.55 -12.34
CA PRO A 37 18.02 -30.07 -12.60
C PRO A 37 18.35 -28.74 -11.88
N LYS A 38 19.64 -28.42 -11.78
CA LYS A 38 20.24 -27.52 -10.77
C LYS A 38 20.36 -26.04 -11.18
N ASN A 39 19.95 -25.17 -10.24
CA ASN A 39 20.31 -23.76 -9.95
C ASN A 39 19.36 -22.64 -10.45
N PRO A 40 18.79 -21.81 -9.54
CA PRO A 40 18.61 -20.35 -9.83
C PRO A 40 18.75 -19.39 -8.62
N VAL A 41 18.50 -18.08 -8.77
CA VAL A 41 18.81 -16.95 -7.84
C VAL A 41 17.62 -15.93 -7.74
N ASN A 42 17.63 -14.93 -6.81
CA ASN A 42 16.48 -14.18 -6.20
C ASN A 42 16.15 -12.89 -6.98
N GLU A 43 14.87 -12.47 -7.05
CA GLU A 43 14.43 -11.14 -7.54
C GLU A 43 13.29 -10.49 -6.70
N GLU A 44 13.14 -9.16 -6.79
CA GLU A 44 12.07 -8.33 -6.20
C GLU A 44 11.07 -7.89 -7.29
N ILE A 45 9.75 -7.95 -7.03
CA ILE A 45 8.70 -7.56 -8.00
C ILE A 45 7.89 -6.37 -7.48
N ASP A 46 7.65 -5.39 -8.34
CA ASP A 46 6.75 -4.26 -8.11
C ASP A 46 5.34 -4.58 -8.65
N PHE A 47 4.35 -4.69 -7.75
CA PHE A 47 2.93 -4.95 -8.08
C PHE A 47 2.12 -3.68 -8.37
N GLN A 48 2.74 -2.49 -8.39
CA GLN A 48 2.03 -1.22 -8.50
C GLN A 48 1.57 -0.85 -9.93
N SER A 49 1.89 -1.64 -10.95
CA SER A 49 1.48 -1.36 -12.33
C SER A 49 0.12 -1.98 -12.68
N HIS A 50 -0.98 -1.42 -12.18
CA HIS A 50 -2.31 -1.66 -12.77
C HIS A 50 -2.96 -0.35 -13.21
N SER A 51 -3.32 -0.32 -14.49
CA SER A 51 -4.12 0.73 -15.10
C SER A 51 -5.51 0.76 -14.47
N PHE A 52 -5.91 1.95 -14.06
CA PHE A 52 -7.23 2.25 -13.53
C PHE A 52 -8.30 1.96 -14.60
N PRO A 53 -9.42 1.30 -14.30
CA PRO A 53 -10.46 1.09 -15.31
C PRO A 53 -10.99 2.45 -15.80
N PRO A 54 -11.08 2.67 -17.13
CA PRO A 54 -11.47 3.95 -17.73
C PRO A 54 -12.96 4.29 -17.59
N ASP A 55 -13.75 3.44 -16.91
CA ASP A 55 -15.21 3.50 -16.91
C ASP A 55 -15.82 4.31 -15.75
N GLY A 56 -15.05 5.21 -15.13
CA GLY A 56 -15.56 6.09 -14.08
C GLY A 56 -15.88 7.50 -14.55
N GLU A 57 -16.67 8.23 -13.77
CA GLU A 57 -16.91 9.66 -14.00
C GLU A 57 -16.19 10.49 -12.94
N LEU A 58 -15.50 11.53 -13.39
CA LEU A 58 -15.17 12.64 -12.51
C LEU A 58 -16.48 13.35 -12.21
N VAL A 59 -16.99 13.17 -10.99
CA VAL A 59 -18.37 13.58 -10.67
C VAL A 59 -18.46 15.07 -10.40
N THR A 60 -17.49 15.67 -9.69
CA THR A 60 -17.56 17.10 -9.30
C THR A 60 -16.22 17.63 -8.80
N ASN A 61 -16.00 18.94 -9.00
CA ASN A 61 -15.06 19.70 -8.18
C ASN A 61 -15.74 20.00 -6.83
N ILE A 62 -15.10 19.62 -5.72
CA ILE A 62 -15.63 19.89 -4.38
C ILE A 62 -15.29 21.34 -3.94
N GLU A 63 -14.16 21.82 -4.43
CA GLU A 63 -13.63 23.16 -4.19
C GLU A 63 -13.49 23.90 -5.54
N GLU A 64 -13.33 25.22 -5.49
CA GLU A 64 -13.01 26.03 -6.67
C GLU A 64 -11.70 25.54 -7.30
N ILE A 65 -11.66 25.43 -8.64
CA ILE A 65 -10.44 25.03 -9.37
C ILE A 65 -9.39 26.14 -9.26
N ARG A 66 -8.49 25.98 -8.30
CA ARG A 66 -7.31 26.82 -8.10
C ARG A 66 -6.26 26.05 -7.32
N ALA A 67 -5.04 26.60 -7.25
CA ALA A 67 -4.03 26.14 -6.32
C ALA A 67 -4.35 26.63 -4.89
N TYR A 68 -4.11 25.77 -3.90
CA TYR A 68 -4.25 26.10 -2.49
C TYR A 68 -2.88 25.96 -1.82
N PRO A 69 -2.41 26.97 -1.07
CA PRO A 69 -1.15 26.87 -0.34
C PRO A 69 -1.26 25.87 0.80
N LEU A 70 -0.16 25.17 1.08
CA LEU A 70 0.02 24.28 2.23
C LEU A 70 0.91 24.96 3.26
N ASP A 71 0.65 24.71 4.54
CA ASP A 71 1.35 25.33 5.66
C ASP A 71 2.02 24.27 6.54
N ALA A 72 3.34 24.16 6.44
CA ALA A 72 4.11 23.18 7.21
C ALA A 72 4.09 23.47 8.73
N HIS A 73 3.94 24.73 9.15
CA HIS A 73 3.85 25.07 10.58
C HIS A 73 2.53 24.58 11.16
N ARG A 74 1.41 24.79 10.45
CA ARG A 74 0.12 24.19 10.83
C ARG A 74 0.15 22.66 10.81
N GLY A 75 0.90 22.09 9.86
CA GLY A 75 1.12 20.65 9.81
C GLY A 75 1.86 20.12 11.05
N MET A 76 2.91 20.82 11.48
CA MET A 76 3.63 20.52 12.72
C MET A 76 2.74 20.64 13.96
N GLU A 77 1.91 21.68 14.06
CA GLU A 77 0.94 21.82 15.16
C GLU A 77 -0.07 20.66 15.16
N THR A 78 -0.48 20.20 13.97
CA THR A 78 -1.44 19.09 13.81
C THR A 78 -0.90 17.76 14.32
N ILE A 79 0.43 17.55 14.34
CA ILE A 79 1.03 16.37 15.00
C ILE A 79 0.65 16.29 16.47
N SER A 80 0.40 17.42 17.12
CA SER A 80 0.11 17.50 18.55
C SER A 80 -1.37 17.27 18.88
N ASN A 81 -2.24 17.06 17.88
CA ASN A 81 -3.71 17.02 18.03
C ASN A 81 -4.28 15.65 18.49
N ASP A 82 -3.68 15.03 19.51
CA ASP A 82 -4.14 13.81 20.23
C ASP A 82 -4.34 12.52 19.38
N ARG A 83 -4.19 12.59 18.04
CA ARG A 83 -4.27 11.43 17.14
C ARG A 83 -2.90 10.80 16.91
N ALA A 84 -2.84 9.48 17.01
CA ALA A 84 -1.63 8.75 16.62
C ALA A 84 -1.40 8.86 15.11
N ILE A 85 -0.15 9.08 14.69
CA ILE A 85 0.22 9.02 13.27
C ILE A 85 0.82 7.66 12.99
N VAL A 86 0.25 6.99 12.01
CA VAL A 86 0.59 5.62 11.65
C VAL A 86 0.81 5.58 10.15
N ALA A 87 1.84 4.87 9.71
CA ALA A 87 2.08 4.65 8.30
C ALA A 87 2.27 3.17 7.98
N TYR A 88 1.92 2.80 6.78
CA TYR A 88 1.97 1.45 6.30
C TYR A 88 2.56 1.39 4.90
N ASP A 89 3.39 0.38 4.69
CA ASP A 89 3.92 -0.02 3.39
C ASP A 89 4.14 -1.54 3.35
N GLU A 90 4.40 -2.09 2.17
CA GLU A 90 4.72 -3.50 1.98
C GLU A 90 5.88 -3.75 1.02
N SER A 91 6.41 -4.96 1.07
CA SER A 91 7.32 -5.49 0.07
C SER A 91 6.97 -6.94 -0.23
N ILE A 92 7.01 -7.32 -1.51
CA ILE A 92 6.61 -8.66 -1.97
C ILE A 92 7.77 -9.25 -2.77
N ASN A 93 8.10 -10.50 -2.45
CA ASN A 93 8.99 -11.34 -3.24
C ASN A 93 8.17 -12.51 -3.80
N ARG A 94 8.32 -12.77 -5.10
CA ARG A 94 7.67 -13.88 -5.80
C ARG A 94 8.74 -14.78 -6.36
N TYR A 95 8.48 -16.08 -6.33
CA TYR A 95 9.34 -17.05 -6.99
C TYR A 95 8.51 -18.12 -7.69
N SER A 96 8.80 -18.34 -8.98
CA SER A 96 8.00 -19.21 -9.85
C SER A 96 8.68 -20.57 -10.08
N THR A 97 7.91 -21.65 -9.96
CA THR A 97 8.31 -23.02 -10.26
C THR A 97 7.36 -23.65 -11.28
N LEU A 98 7.69 -24.82 -11.81
CA LEU A 98 6.81 -25.57 -12.72
C LEU A 98 5.56 -26.08 -11.99
N GLU A 99 5.70 -26.34 -10.69
CA GLU A 99 4.63 -26.86 -9.83
C GLU A 99 3.72 -25.75 -9.30
N GLY A 100 4.17 -24.50 -9.31
CA GLY A 100 3.39 -23.39 -8.79
C GLY A 100 4.18 -22.11 -8.57
N GLU A 101 3.57 -21.18 -7.86
CA GLU A 101 4.13 -19.86 -7.59
C GLU A 101 4.10 -19.58 -6.10
N SER A 102 5.22 -19.10 -5.59
CA SER A 102 5.37 -18.71 -4.20
C SER A 102 5.38 -17.19 -4.06
N PHE A 103 4.73 -16.70 -3.01
CA PHE A 103 4.65 -15.28 -2.69
C PHE A 103 4.97 -15.11 -1.21
N LEU A 104 6.03 -14.35 -0.95
CA LEU A 104 6.46 -13.93 0.38
C LEU A 104 6.20 -12.42 0.48
N THR A 105 5.33 -12.03 1.42
CA THR A 105 5.01 -10.62 1.64
C THR A 105 5.45 -10.19 3.02
N SER A 106 6.05 -9.01 3.09
CA SER A 106 6.38 -8.29 4.31
C SER A 106 5.50 -7.06 4.42
N HIS A 107 4.57 -7.09 5.36
CA HIS A 107 3.71 -5.95 5.70
C HIS A 107 4.34 -5.18 6.86
N SER A 108 4.49 -3.86 6.72
CA SER A 108 5.13 -3.01 7.73
C SER A 108 4.17 -1.91 8.17
N LEU A 109 3.97 -1.80 9.47
CA LEU A 109 3.21 -0.74 10.12
C LEU A 109 4.13 0.02 11.07
N ILE A 110 4.23 1.32 10.89
CA ILE A 110 5.02 2.21 11.74
C ILE A 110 4.09 3.12 12.52
N VAL A 111 4.11 3.03 13.83
CA VAL A 111 3.46 3.99 14.71
C VAL A 111 4.48 5.02 15.14
N MET A 112 4.22 6.30 14.87
CA MET A 112 5.07 7.40 15.30
C MET A 112 4.89 7.61 16.81
N GLY A 113 5.95 7.39 17.58
CA GLY A 113 6.04 7.77 18.99
C GLY A 113 6.61 9.19 19.15
N LEU A 114 6.76 9.63 20.40
CA LEU A 114 7.30 10.95 20.71
C LEU A 114 8.76 11.10 20.27
N ASP A 115 9.57 10.07 20.55
CA ASP A 115 11.02 10.10 20.31
C ASP A 115 11.51 9.03 19.31
N ASP A 116 10.63 8.11 18.89
CA ASP A 116 11.01 6.97 18.06
C ASP A 116 9.83 6.45 17.21
N TYR A 117 10.14 5.55 16.28
CA TYR A 117 9.20 4.85 15.42
C TYR A 117 9.02 3.41 15.91
N ILE A 118 7.78 3.01 16.19
CA ILE A 118 7.46 1.69 16.73
C ILE A 118 6.96 0.80 15.59
N PRO A 119 7.76 -0.17 15.11
CA PRO A 119 7.37 -1.02 14.00
C PRO A 119 6.49 -2.18 14.44
N VAL A 120 5.60 -2.62 13.57
CA VAL A 120 4.97 -3.94 13.61
C VAL A 120 5.10 -4.51 12.22
N ASN A 121 5.74 -5.66 12.10
CA ASN A 121 5.93 -6.32 10.82
C ASN A 121 5.20 -7.66 10.82
N LEU A 122 4.56 -8.00 9.70
CA LEU A 122 3.94 -9.29 9.45
C LEU A 122 4.52 -9.90 8.17
N ILE A 123 5.06 -11.11 8.29
CA ILE A 123 5.50 -11.92 7.15
C ILE A 123 4.42 -12.95 6.82
N THR A 124 3.99 -12.97 5.57
CA THR A 124 3.09 -13.99 5.01
C THR A 124 3.80 -14.77 3.91
N PHE A 125 3.50 -16.07 3.79
CA PHE A 125 4.07 -16.92 2.76
C PHE A 125 3.04 -17.91 2.25
N TYR A 126 2.80 -17.85 0.95
CA TYR A 126 1.84 -18.70 0.26
C TYR A 126 2.48 -19.37 -0.95
N PHE A 127 2.02 -20.59 -1.22
CA PHE A 127 2.32 -21.32 -2.44
C PHE A 127 1.01 -21.66 -3.13
N TYR A 128 0.90 -21.28 -4.40
CA TYR A 128 -0.27 -21.50 -5.23
C TYR A 128 0.07 -22.44 -6.36
N THR A 129 -0.81 -23.39 -6.64
CA THR A 129 -0.65 -24.33 -7.74
C THR A 129 -1.95 -24.44 -8.55
N ARG A 130 -1.82 -24.72 -9.83
CA ARG A 130 -2.94 -25.09 -10.70
C ARG A 130 -3.21 -26.61 -10.67
N SER A 131 -2.41 -27.39 -9.94
CA SER A 131 -2.58 -28.83 -9.82
C SER A 131 -3.45 -29.17 -8.61
N LYS A 132 -4.65 -29.72 -8.85
CA LYS A 132 -5.53 -30.19 -7.77
C LYS A 132 -4.86 -31.25 -6.92
N ASN A 133 -4.18 -32.21 -7.55
CA ASN A 133 -3.49 -33.29 -6.86
C ASN A 133 -2.45 -32.75 -5.85
N ILE A 134 -1.65 -31.74 -6.24
CA ILE A 134 -0.66 -31.13 -5.34
C ILE A 134 -1.34 -30.41 -4.17
N ALA A 135 -2.46 -29.74 -4.42
CA ALA A 135 -3.19 -29.01 -3.39
C ALA A 135 -4.00 -29.93 -2.46
N GLU A 136 -4.54 -31.05 -2.94
CA GLU A 136 -5.31 -32.00 -2.14
C GLU A 136 -4.44 -32.76 -1.12
N ASP A 137 -3.16 -32.97 -1.46
CA ASP A 137 -2.17 -33.62 -0.60
C ASP A 137 -1.58 -32.68 0.48
N SER A 138 -2.03 -31.42 0.55
CA SER A 138 -1.50 -30.40 1.46
C SER A 138 -2.60 -29.51 2.06
N ILE A 139 -2.43 -29.13 3.33
CA ILE A 139 -3.37 -28.22 4.02
C ILE A 139 -3.01 -26.74 3.76
N SER A 140 -1.77 -26.49 3.32
CA SER A 140 -1.18 -25.16 3.21
C SER A 140 -0.90 -24.70 1.78
N ILE A 141 -0.78 -25.64 0.82
CA ILE A 141 -0.70 -25.34 -0.61
C ILE A 141 -2.10 -25.04 -1.15
N ARG A 142 -2.25 -23.91 -1.86
CA ARG A 142 -3.54 -23.44 -2.34
C ARG A 142 -3.72 -23.77 -3.81
N TYR A 143 -4.81 -24.47 -4.14
CA TYR A 143 -5.27 -24.56 -5.52
C TYR A 143 -5.79 -23.19 -6.00
N SER A 144 -5.37 -22.77 -7.19
CA SER A 144 -5.97 -21.64 -7.90
C SER A 144 -5.81 -21.81 -9.40
N ASP A 145 -6.88 -21.57 -10.16
CA ASP A 145 -6.82 -21.49 -11.62
C ASP A 145 -5.99 -20.28 -12.10
N SER A 146 -5.89 -19.24 -11.26
CA SER A 146 -5.07 -18.05 -11.49
C SER A 146 -4.32 -17.67 -10.19
N PRO A 147 -3.11 -18.20 -9.99
CA PRO A 147 -2.25 -17.90 -8.84
C PRO A 147 -2.04 -16.40 -8.58
N GLU A 148 -1.80 -15.61 -9.63
CA GLU A 148 -1.60 -14.17 -9.52
C GLU A 148 -2.84 -13.42 -8.99
N VAL A 149 -4.02 -13.79 -9.48
CA VAL A 149 -5.29 -13.22 -9.02
C VAL A 149 -5.55 -13.58 -7.55
N GLN A 150 -5.38 -14.86 -7.21
CA GLN A 150 -5.66 -15.35 -5.87
C GLN A 150 -4.66 -14.78 -4.85
N SER A 151 -3.37 -14.69 -5.21
CA SER A 151 -2.35 -14.06 -4.37
C SER A 151 -2.66 -12.60 -4.07
N LYS A 152 -3.08 -11.80 -5.07
CA LYS A 152 -3.52 -10.40 -4.85
C LYS A 152 -4.70 -10.31 -3.87
N LYS A 153 -5.68 -11.20 -4.01
CA LYS A 153 -6.84 -11.25 -3.10
C LYS A 153 -6.42 -11.57 -1.66
N ASP A 154 -5.60 -12.59 -1.48
CA ASP A 154 -5.10 -13.02 -0.17
C ASP A 154 -4.23 -11.94 0.48
N TYR A 155 -3.34 -11.34 -0.30
CA TYR A 155 -2.51 -10.20 0.12
C TYR A 155 -3.36 -9.00 0.61
N ILE A 156 -4.42 -8.62 -0.10
CA ILE A 156 -5.29 -7.51 0.32
C ILE A 156 -6.04 -7.86 1.62
N ASN A 157 -6.51 -9.10 1.77
CA ASN A 157 -7.15 -9.53 3.01
C ASN A 157 -6.17 -9.50 4.19
N ASP A 158 -4.95 -10.01 4.00
CA ASP A 158 -3.90 -9.96 5.02
C ASP A 158 -3.57 -8.52 5.41
N LYS A 159 -3.44 -7.60 4.43
CA LYS A 159 -3.26 -6.16 4.66
C LYS A 159 -4.40 -5.58 5.50
N ILE A 160 -5.66 -5.84 5.13
CA ILE A 160 -6.83 -5.32 5.85
C ILE A 160 -6.86 -5.83 7.29
N ASP A 161 -6.69 -7.14 7.50
CA ASP A 161 -6.79 -7.73 8.82
C ASP A 161 -5.62 -7.34 9.71
N PHE A 162 -4.42 -7.22 9.14
CA PHE A 162 -3.24 -6.68 9.80
C PHE A 162 -3.48 -5.23 10.26
N LEU A 163 -3.91 -4.35 9.35
CA LEU A 163 -4.19 -2.96 9.66
C LEU A 163 -5.30 -2.80 10.71
N ILE A 164 -6.42 -3.50 10.57
CA ILE A 164 -7.52 -3.44 11.54
C ILE A 164 -7.09 -3.93 12.92
N LYS A 165 -6.16 -4.89 12.99
CA LYS A 165 -5.69 -5.45 14.25
C LYS A 165 -4.68 -4.57 14.96
N PHE A 166 -3.73 -3.97 14.23
CA PHE A 166 -2.56 -3.33 14.82
C PHE A 166 -2.54 -1.80 14.76
N VAL A 167 -3.34 -1.18 13.89
CA VAL A 167 -3.51 0.28 13.90
C VAL A 167 -4.23 0.67 15.20
N PRO A 168 -3.64 1.54 16.03
CA PRO A 168 -4.32 2.08 17.21
C PRO A 168 -5.60 2.80 16.81
N GLU A 169 -6.62 2.72 17.67
CA GLU A 169 -7.80 3.56 17.54
C GLU A 169 -7.44 5.04 17.68
N HIS A 170 -8.29 5.92 17.15
CA HIS A 170 -8.06 7.37 17.16
C HIS A 170 -6.73 7.76 16.48
N SER A 171 -6.58 7.39 15.20
CA SER A 171 -5.33 7.58 14.46
C SER A 171 -5.53 8.13 13.06
N ILE A 172 -4.46 8.68 12.50
CA ILE A 172 -4.32 8.96 11.07
C ILE A 172 -3.45 7.85 10.49
N LEU A 173 -3.98 7.12 9.49
CA LEU A 173 -3.30 6.00 8.84
C LEU A 173 -2.90 6.40 7.43
N LEU A 174 -1.60 6.53 7.18
CA LEU A 174 -1.01 6.83 5.89
C LEU A 174 -0.61 5.52 5.19
N ILE A 175 -1.09 5.28 3.99
CA ILE A 175 -0.92 4.01 3.26
C ILE A 175 -0.24 4.33 1.93
N ASP A 176 0.90 3.69 1.65
CA ASP A 176 1.46 3.73 0.30
C ASP A 176 0.62 2.86 -0.66
N GLY A 177 0.36 3.40 -1.85
CA GLY A 177 -0.49 2.80 -2.87
C GLY A 177 -1.89 3.42 -2.96
N PRO A 178 -2.59 3.18 -4.09
CA PRO A 178 -3.90 3.77 -4.37
C PRO A 178 -5.01 3.19 -3.49
N LEU A 179 -6.08 3.97 -3.24
CA LEU A 179 -7.30 3.44 -2.60
C LEU A 179 -8.06 2.49 -3.54
N ILE A 180 -8.01 2.77 -4.85
CA ILE A 180 -8.69 2.01 -5.89
C ILE A 180 -7.67 1.69 -6.99
N GLY A 181 -7.30 0.42 -7.14
CA GLY A 181 -6.32 -0.07 -8.13
C GLY A 181 -6.68 -1.44 -8.72
N GLY A 182 -7.66 -1.49 -9.61
CA GLY A 182 -8.17 -2.75 -10.18
C GLY A 182 -9.21 -3.45 -9.30
N ASP A 183 -9.65 -4.64 -9.72
CA ASP A 183 -10.88 -5.27 -9.22
C ASP A 183 -10.85 -5.69 -7.74
N TYR A 184 -9.67 -5.96 -7.18
CA TYR A 184 -9.55 -6.46 -5.80
C TYR A 184 -9.61 -5.36 -4.74
N TYR A 185 -9.46 -4.10 -5.12
CA TYR A 185 -9.53 -2.97 -4.18
C TYR A 185 -10.94 -2.68 -3.66
N VAL A 186 -11.97 -3.32 -4.24
CA VAL A 186 -13.31 -3.36 -3.64
C VAL A 186 -13.27 -3.88 -2.19
N LEU A 187 -12.34 -4.80 -1.87
CA LEU A 187 -12.15 -5.29 -0.51
C LEU A 187 -11.68 -4.18 0.43
N MET A 188 -10.71 -3.37 0.02
CA MET A 188 -10.23 -2.23 0.82
C MET A 188 -11.33 -1.20 1.04
N ILE A 189 -12.11 -0.90 0.00
CA ILE A 189 -13.27 0.00 0.08
C ILE A 189 -14.29 -0.54 1.09
N SER A 190 -14.58 -1.85 1.05
CA SER A 190 -15.50 -2.49 2.01
C SER A 190 -14.99 -2.42 3.46
N ALA A 191 -13.67 -2.37 3.65
CA ALA A 191 -13.03 -2.29 4.96
C ALA A 191 -12.99 -0.85 5.54
N ILE A 192 -13.22 0.19 4.74
CA ILE A 192 -13.22 1.59 5.20
C ILE A 192 -14.10 1.78 6.44
N ASN A 193 -15.31 1.22 6.44
CA ASN A 193 -16.22 1.34 7.58
C ASN A 193 -15.66 0.69 8.86
N ARG A 194 -14.81 -0.34 8.76
CA ARG A 194 -14.14 -0.95 9.93
C ARG A 194 -13.08 0.00 10.51
N PHE A 195 -12.37 0.75 9.67
CA PHE A 195 -11.43 1.80 10.11
C PHE A 195 -12.17 2.96 10.77
N LEU A 196 -13.21 3.47 10.13
CA LEU A 196 -13.97 4.61 10.64
C LEU A 196 -14.63 4.33 12.00
N LYS A 197 -15.13 3.10 12.22
CA LYS A 197 -15.67 2.65 13.51
C LYS A 197 -14.66 2.69 14.66
N LYS A 198 -13.36 2.63 14.35
CA LYS A 198 -12.24 2.73 15.29
C LYS A 198 -11.65 4.14 15.37
N ASP A 199 -12.33 5.12 14.77
CA ASP A 199 -11.85 6.49 14.63
C ASP A 199 -10.46 6.58 13.94
N ILE A 200 -10.24 5.69 12.96
CA ILE A 200 -9.05 5.69 12.11
C ILE A 200 -9.36 6.44 10.82
N ILE A 201 -8.50 7.38 10.44
CA ILE A 201 -8.58 8.17 9.21
C ILE A 201 -7.61 7.59 8.17
N PRO A 202 -8.05 6.71 7.25
CA PRO A 202 -7.18 6.15 6.22
C PRO A 202 -6.95 7.15 5.07
N ILE A 203 -5.69 7.32 4.69
CA ILE A 203 -5.21 8.23 3.64
C ILE A 203 -4.21 7.48 2.78
N PHE A 204 -4.39 7.55 1.47
CA PHE A 204 -3.66 6.78 0.49
C PHE A 204 -2.76 7.68 -0.35
N PHE A 205 -1.55 7.23 -0.65
CA PHE A 205 -0.53 7.96 -1.38
C PHE A 205 -0.26 7.29 -2.71
N VAL A 206 -0.29 8.07 -3.80
CA VAL A 206 0.04 7.57 -5.13
C VAL A 206 1.18 8.42 -5.69
N LYS A 207 2.37 7.80 -5.76
CA LYS A 207 3.62 8.41 -6.25
C LYS A 207 3.71 8.44 -7.76
N ASN A 208 3.23 7.38 -8.42
CA ASN A 208 3.21 7.23 -9.86
C ASN A 208 1.80 6.91 -10.35
N SER A 209 1.30 7.66 -11.33
CA SER A 209 -0.02 7.44 -11.90
C SER A 209 -0.05 7.90 -13.35
N THR A 210 -0.49 7.02 -14.24
CA THR A 210 -0.81 7.34 -15.64
C THR A 210 -2.27 7.75 -15.83
N SER A 211 -2.99 7.99 -14.74
CA SER A 211 -4.41 8.38 -14.80
C SER A 211 -4.63 9.71 -15.51
N ASN A 212 -5.82 9.82 -16.13
CA ASN A 212 -6.35 11.02 -16.76
C ASN A 212 -7.74 11.39 -16.20
N LEU A 213 -7.95 11.20 -14.89
CA LEU A 213 -9.24 11.44 -14.25
C LEU A 213 -9.65 12.91 -14.34
N VAL A 214 -8.68 13.83 -14.28
CA VAL A 214 -8.90 15.27 -14.36
C VAL A 214 -8.78 15.73 -15.81
N THR A 215 -7.70 15.35 -16.49
CA THR A 215 -7.36 15.85 -17.83
C THR A 215 -8.37 15.44 -18.90
N ASP A 216 -8.95 14.23 -18.83
CA ASP A 216 -9.94 13.80 -19.84
C ASP A 216 -11.35 14.34 -19.58
N ASN A 217 -11.66 14.71 -18.33
CA ASN A 217 -13.00 15.11 -17.90
C ASN A 217 -13.20 16.62 -17.81
N LEU A 218 -12.13 17.42 -17.66
CA LEU A 218 -12.21 18.88 -17.69
C LEU A 218 -11.92 19.40 -19.10
N LYS A 219 -12.92 20.04 -19.72
CA LYS A 219 -12.84 20.57 -21.10
C LYS A 219 -11.61 21.45 -21.34
N GLU A 220 -11.21 22.23 -20.34
CA GLU A 220 -10.08 23.15 -20.44
C GLU A 220 -8.71 22.45 -20.54
N TYR A 221 -8.61 21.21 -20.07
CA TYR A 221 -7.35 20.46 -19.99
C TYR A 221 -7.28 19.28 -20.96
N LYS A 222 -8.41 18.91 -21.55
CA LYS A 222 -8.53 17.81 -22.50
C LYS A 222 -7.54 17.97 -23.66
N TYR A 223 -6.75 16.92 -23.91
CA TYR A 223 -5.69 16.85 -24.93
C TYR A 223 -4.49 17.81 -24.75
N LYS A 224 -4.37 18.51 -23.61
CA LYS A 224 -3.24 19.43 -23.35
C LYS A 224 -2.10 18.79 -22.56
N PHE A 225 -2.37 17.69 -21.88
CA PHE A 225 -1.43 17.03 -20.97
C PHE A 225 -1.41 15.52 -21.21
N ASN A 226 -0.30 14.88 -20.86
CA ASN A 226 -0.11 13.43 -21.01
C ASN A 226 -0.75 12.61 -19.88
N SER A 227 -0.92 13.23 -18.71
CA SER A 227 -1.46 12.63 -17.49
C SER A 227 -1.95 13.71 -16.53
N ASP A 228 -2.75 13.32 -15.53
CA ASP A 228 -3.12 14.21 -14.43
C ASP A 228 -1.88 14.73 -13.68
N MET A 229 -0.85 13.89 -13.53
CA MET A 229 0.40 14.28 -12.87
C MET A 229 1.19 15.30 -13.70
N HIS A 230 1.21 15.19 -15.03
CA HIS A 230 1.80 16.21 -15.90
C HIS A 230 1.07 17.55 -15.75
N TRP A 231 -0.27 17.53 -15.76
CA TRP A 231 -1.07 18.73 -15.52
C TRP A 231 -0.77 19.34 -14.14
N ALA A 232 -0.87 18.57 -13.07
CA ALA A 232 -0.63 19.04 -11.71
C ALA A 232 0.79 19.62 -11.52
N TYR A 233 1.80 19.02 -12.15
CA TYR A 233 3.18 19.51 -12.10
C TYR A 233 3.33 20.91 -12.69
N LYS A 234 2.63 21.19 -13.79
CA LYS A 234 2.63 22.49 -14.48
C LYS A 234 1.73 23.52 -13.79
N PHE A 235 0.65 23.06 -13.18
CA PHE A 235 -0.34 23.90 -12.52
C PHE A 235 0.11 24.41 -11.14
N LEU A 236 0.81 23.57 -10.37
CA LEU A 236 1.21 23.87 -8.99
C LEU A 236 2.61 24.46 -8.89
N LYS A 237 2.78 25.39 -7.94
CA LYS A 237 4.07 25.76 -7.38
C LYS A 237 4.44 24.83 -6.22
N VAL A 238 5.70 24.88 -5.82
CA VAL A 238 6.19 24.17 -4.64
C VAL A 238 5.46 24.70 -3.40
N GLY A 239 4.97 23.78 -2.56
CA GLY A 239 4.18 24.09 -1.36
C GLY A 239 2.69 24.30 -1.63
N GLU A 240 2.20 23.91 -2.81
CA GLU A 240 0.77 24.00 -3.15
C GLU A 240 0.14 22.62 -3.36
N ARG A 241 -1.18 22.59 -3.23
CA ARG A 241 -2.04 21.49 -3.67
C ARG A 241 -3.07 21.95 -4.69
N THR A 242 -3.60 21.03 -5.48
CA THR A 242 -4.83 21.28 -6.25
C THR A 242 -6.04 21.38 -5.33
N ASN A 243 -7.16 21.85 -5.89
CA ASN A 243 -8.48 21.62 -5.32
C ASN A 243 -8.77 20.12 -5.10
N LEU A 244 -9.73 19.84 -4.24
CA LEU A 244 -10.27 18.48 -4.05
C LEU A 244 -11.22 18.09 -5.18
N PHE A 245 -10.98 16.90 -5.74
CA PHE A 245 -11.78 16.26 -6.77
C PHE A 245 -12.56 15.10 -6.20
N LYS A 246 -13.79 14.89 -6.68
CA LYS A 246 -14.57 13.69 -6.38
C LYS A 246 -14.68 12.80 -7.61
N TYR A 247 -14.26 11.56 -7.45
CA TYR A 247 -14.47 10.48 -8.40
C TYR A 247 -15.52 9.50 -7.86
N VAL A 248 -16.37 9.00 -8.75
CA VAL A 248 -17.29 7.90 -8.48
C VAL A 248 -17.30 6.96 -9.68
N ASP A 249 -17.17 5.67 -9.44
CA ASP A 249 -17.31 4.66 -10.47
C ASP A 249 -18.75 4.62 -11.02
N ARG A 250 -18.90 4.45 -12.34
CA ARG A 250 -20.22 4.45 -12.99
C ARG A 250 -21.07 3.23 -12.63
N LYS A 251 -20.43 2.07 -12.43
CA LYS A 251 -21.09 0.78 -12.19
C LYS A 251 -21.35 0.58 -10.71
N ASN A 252 -20.43 1.01 -9.84
CA ASN A 252 -20.54 0.88 -8.40
C ASN A 252 -20.29 2.20 -7.68
N LYS A 253 -21.36 2.89 -7.31
CA LYS A 253 -21.28 4.18 -6.60
C LYS A 253 -20.58 4.13 -5.24
N ALA A 254 -20.47 2.94 -4.63
CA ALA A 254 -19.69 2.77 -3.41
C ALA A 254 -18.18 2.90 -3.67
N ASN A 255 -17.72 2.70 -4.91
CA ASN A 255 -16.36 2.92 -5.32
C ASN A 255 -16.16 4.41 -5.62
N ALA A 256 -16.03 5.20 -4.56
CA ALA A 256 -15.90 6.65 -4.63
C ALA A 256 -14.70 7.13 -3.83
N LYS A 257 -13.93 8.06 -4.40
CA LYS A 257 -12.77 8.65 -3.75
C LYS A 257 -12.76 10.16 -3.89
N ILE A 258 -12.21 10.81 -2.89
CA ILE A 258 -11.80 12.20 -2.95
C ILE A 258 -10.29 12.23 -3.07
N PHE A 259 -9.76 13.11 -3.91
CA PHE A 259 -8.31 13.22 -4.10
C PHE A 259 -7.87 14.64 -4.46
N CYS A 260 -6.59 14.93 -4.22
CA CYS A 260 -5.89 16.09 -4.74
C CYS A 260 -4.42 15.72 -5.04
N TYR A 261 -3.70 16.64 -5.68
CA TYR A 261 -2.26 16.51 -5.90
C TYR A 261 -1.52 17.53 -5.05
N ILE A 262 -0.41 17.13 -4.44
CA ILE A 262 0.49 17.96 -3.65
C ILE A 262 1.85 18.05 -4.34
N LYS A 263 2.37 19.26 -4.54
CA LYS A 263 3.73 19.50 -5.05
C LYS A 263 4.64 20.00 -3.93
N ALA A 264 5.34 19.07 -3.28
CA ALA A 264 6.20 19.40 -2.13
C ALA A 264 7.58 19.95 -2.52
N TYR A 265 8.10 19.55 -3.68
CA TYR A 265 9.37 19.97 -4.27
C TYR A 265 9.18 20.22 -5.77
N ASP A 266 10.20 20.71 -6.47
CA ASP A 266 10.15 20.87 -7.93
C ASP A 266 10.37 19.53 -8.67
N LEU A 267 9.48 18.58 -8.36
CA LEU A 267 9.44 17.20 -8.86
C LEU A 267 7.98 16.81 -9.11
N SER A 268 7.76 15.58 -9.57
CA SER A 268 6.42 15.04 -9.78
C SER A 268 5.55 15.19 -8.51
N PRO A 269 4.32 15.73 -8.61
CA PRO A 269 3.40 15.79 -7.48
C PRO A 269 2.97 14.40 -7.02
N GLN A 270 2.60 14.29 -5.75
CA GLN A 270 1.99 13.09 -5.19
C GLN A 270 0.47 13.27 -5.14
N ARG A 271 -0.28 12.23 -5.50
CA ARG A 271 -1.73 12.22 -5.33
C ARG A 271 -2.09 11.67 -3.96
N ILE A 272 -2.88 12.43 -3.21
CA ILE A 272 -3.45 12.04 -1.93
C ILE A 272 -4.89 11.63 -2.15
N GLU A 273 -5.27 10.43 -1.72
CA GLU A 273 -6.62 9.91 -1.85
C GLU A 273 -7.21 9.52 -0.49
N PHE A 274 -8.52 9.68 -0.36
CA PHE A 274 -9.29 9.12 0.75
C PHE A 274 -10.69 8.78 0.28
N HIS A 275 -11.34 7.85 0.97
CA HIS A 275 -12.67 7.42 0.58
C HIS A 275 -13.69 8.56 0.80
N SER A 276 -14.74 8.60 -0.03
CA SER A 276 -15.80 9.61 0.09
C SER A 276 -16.43 9.68 1.49
N GLU A 277 -16.56 8.54 2.14
CA GLU A 277 -17.08 8.43 3.52
C GLU A 277 -16.10 8.96 4.56
N THR A 278 -14.79 8.73 4.37
CA THR A 278 -13.74 9.33 5.22
C THR A 278 -13.78 10.85 5.13
N TYR A 279 -13.90 11.39 3.92
CA TYR A 279 -14.06 12.84 3.72
C TYR A 279 -15.32 13.37 4.41
N ARG A 280 -16.46 12.68 4.25
CA ARG A 280 -17.73 13.08 4.85
C ARG A 280 -17.64 13.14 6.37
N THR A 281 -16.97 12.16 6.98
CA THR A 281 -16.84 12.03 8.43
C THR A 281 -15.87 13.06 9.02
N TYR A 282 -14.72 13.28 8.37
CA TYR A 282 -13.63 14.10 8.91
C TYR A 282 -13.38 15.39 8.13
N LYS A 283 -14.38 15.90 7.40
CA LYS A 283 -14.26 17.06 6.50
C LYS A 283 -13.52 18.25 7.14
N SER A 284 -13.82 18.55 8.40
CA SER A 284 -13.23 19.66 9.15
C SER A 284 -11.73 19.50 9.41
N LEU A 285 -11.21 18.28 9.43
CA LEU A 285 -9.80 17.98 9.69
C LEU A 285 -8.96 17.90 8.41
N ILE A 286 -9.58 17.76 7.24
CA ILE A 286 -8.87 17.46 5.98
C ILE A 286 -7.83 18.53 5.64
N SER A 287 -8.12 19.82 5.85
CA SER A 287 -7.14 20.88 5.57
C SER A 287 -5.88 20.72 6.45
N SER A 288 -6.06 20.56 7.76
CA SER A 288 -4.96 20.36 8.72
C SER A 288 -4.19 19.07 8.45
N ILE A 289 -4.87 18.03 8.01
CA ILE A 289 -4.24 16.77 7.60
C ILE A 289 -3.37 16.96 6.35
N LEU A 290 -3.81 17.75 5.36
CA LEU A 290 -3.00 18.02 4.16
C LEU A 290 -1.76 18.86 4.50
N ASP A 291 -1.89 19.82 5.41
CA ASP A 291 -0.76 20.58 5.99
C ASP A 291 0.21 19.65 6.73
N LEU A 292 -0.31 18.71 7.52
CA LEU A 292 0.46 17.66 8.19
C LEU A 292 1.24 16.79 7.20
N ILE A 293 0.57 16.32 6.15
CA ILE A 293 1.21 15.50 5.11
C ILE A 293 2.35 16.28 4.44
N TYR A 294 2.12 17.55 4.12
CA TYR A 294 3.16 18.42 3.57
C TYR A 294 4.36 18.54 4.51
N TYR A 295 4.11 18.83 5.78
CA TYR A 295 5.16 18.85 6.81
C TYR A 295 5.93 17.53 6.86
N LEU A 296 5.23 16.38 6.90
CA LEU A 296 5.83 15.04 6.98
C LEU A 296 6.71 14.71 5.75
N ILE A 297 6.37 15.23 4.57
CA ILE A 297 7.21 15.13 3.37
C ILE A 297 8.45 16.01 3.52
N LEU A 298 8.30 17.26 3.95
CA LEU A 298 9.42 18.19 4.10
C LEU A 298 10.45 17.70 5.10
N VAL A 299 9.99 17.20 6.26
CA VAL A 299 10.90 16.69 7.28
C VAL A 299 11.58 15.40 6.85
N GLN A 300 11.01 14.61 5.94
CA GLN A 300 11.75 13.48 5.37
C GLN A 300 13.02 13.96 4.64
N GLY A 301 12.94 15.11 3.96
CA GLY A 301 14.09 15.75 3.33
C GLY A 301 14.68 14.99 2.14
N ASP A 302 14.03 13.92 1.68
CA ASP A 302 14.45 13.16 0.51
C ASP A 302 13.89 13.80 -0.77
N THR A 303 14.75 14.53 -1.47
CA THR A 303 14.41 15.18 -2.73
C THR A 303 14.56 14.26 -3.94
N LYS A 304 14.97 13.00 -3.79
CA LYS A 304 15.01 12.03 -4.90
C LYS A 304 13.75 11.18 -4.94
N ASN A 305 13.27 10.77 -3.77
CA ASN A 305 12.03 10.02 -3.60
C ASN A 305 11.17 10.67 -2.51
N PRO A 306 10.55 11.83 -2.79
CA PRO A 306 9.76 12.53 -1.79
C PRO A 306 8.54 11.71 -1.41
N GLN A 307 8.36 11.50 -0.10
CA GLN A 307 7.19 10.85 0.49
C GLN A 307 7.11 11.22 1.98
N ALA A 308 5.95 10.99 2.60
CA ALA A 308 5.81 11.27 4.03
C ALA A 308 6.81 10.41 4.84
N ARG A 309 7.57 11.03 5.75
CA ARG A 309 8.62 10.36 6.54
C ARG A 309 8.17 9.01 7.14
N PRO A 310 6.99 8.90 7.78
CA PRO A 310 6.55 7.62 8.34
C PRO A 310 6.37 6.51 7.28
N ILE A 311 5.92 6.84 6.06
CA ILE A 311 5.83 5.88 4.95
C ILE A 311 7.23 5.42 4.53
N ALA A 312 8.18 6.35 4.38
CA ALA A 312 9.57 6.01 4.03
C ALA A 312 10.22 5.07 5.06
N ILE A 313 9.84 5.20 6.33
CA ILE A 313 10.32 4.31 7.38
C ILE A 313 9.62 2.96 7.27
N ALA A 314 8.31 2.92 7.00
CA ALA A 314 7.56 1.69 6.77
C ALA A 314 8.16 0.88 5.61
N GLU A 315 8.48 1.54 4.49
CA GLU A 315 9.15 0.97 3.30
C GLU A 315 10.46 0.28 3.69
N LYS A 316 11.32 0.98 4.45
CA LYS A 316 12.60 0.44 4.92
C LYS A 316 12.41 -0.81 5.76
N TYR A 317 11.48 -0.78 6.73
CA TYR A 317 11.18 -1.94 7.56
C TYR A 317 10.60 -3.10 6.76
N ALA A 318 9.72 -2.83 5.78
CA ALA A 318 9.16 -3.85 4.91
C ALA A 318 10.26 -4.59 4.14
N ARG A 319 11.17 -3.85 3.49
CA ARG A 319 12.30 -4.41 2.74
C ARG A 319 13.29 -5.17 3.61
N GLU A 320 13.72 -4.57 4.74
CA GLU A 320 14.68 -5.24 5.62
C GLU A 320 14.09 -6.49 6.29
N THR A 321 12.80 -6.46 6.64
CA THR A 321 12.10 -7.64 7.17
C THR A 321 12.00 -8.75 6.13
N LEU A 322 11.75 -8.41 4.86
CA LEU A 322 11.68 -9.39 3.78
C LEU A 322 13.01 -10.14 3.60
N LYS A 323 14.15 -9.43 3.74
CA LYS A 323 15.50 -10.01 3.66
C LYS A 323 15.82 -11.04 4.75
N LEU A 324 15.06 -11.07 5.85
CA LEU A 324 15.21 -12.09 6.88
C LEU A 324 14.88 -13.50 6.37
N ILE A 325 14.09 -13.58 5.30
CA ILE A 325 13.63 -14.84 4.70
C ILE A 325 14.16 -14.95 3.27
N ASP A 326 15.05 -15.92 3.06
CA ASP A 326 15.57 -16.24 1.73
C ASP A 326 14.65 -17.24 1.03
N ILE A 327 13.70 -16.73 0.24
CA ILE A 327 12.71 -17.53 -0.49
C ILE A 327 13.40 -18.53 -1.42
N ASN A 328 14.48 -18.14 -2.10
CA ASN A 328 15.26 -19.08 -2.90
C ASN A 328 15.81 -20.23 -2.10
N LYS A 329 16.36 -19.96 -0.91
CA LYS A 329 16.94 -21.03 -0.09
C LYS A 329 15.85 -21.98 0.38
N ILE A 330 14.65 -21.48 0.65
CA ILE A 330 13.48 -22.31 0.95
C ILE A 330 13.14 -23.18 -0.27
N ILE A 331 12.97 -22.57 -1.44
CA ILE A 331 12.57 -23.30 -2.66
C ILE A 331 13.69 -24.23 -3.18
N LYS A 332 14.97 -23.88 -3.08
CA LYS A 332 16.10 -24.76 -3.44
C LYS A 332 16.25 -25.96 -2.52
N LYS A 333 15.88 -25.80 -1.25
CA LYS A 333 15.84 -26.92 -0.29
C LYS A 333 14.62 -27.78 -0.51
N SER A 334 13.58 -27.21 -1.11
CA SER A 334 12.48 -27.98 -1.66
C SER A 334 12.89 -28.65 -2.98
N ASN A 335 12.13 -29.66 -3.35
CA ASN A 335 12.32 -30.44 -4.57
C ASN A 335 11.55 -29.83 -5.76
N LEU A 336 11.17 -28.56 -5.69
CA LEU A 336 10.44 -27.85 -6.75
C LEU A 336 11.37 -27.45 -7.92
N VAL A 337 10.83 -27.49 -9.15
CA VAL A 337 11.60 -27.19 -10.36
C VAL A 337 11.37 -25.73 -10.78
N PRO A 338 12.40 -24.87 -10.79
CA PRO A 338 12.26 -23.47 -11.21
C PRO A 338 11.86 -23.32 -12.68
N THR A 339 11.17 -22.24 -13.04
CA THR A 339 10.89 -21.95 -14.47
C THR A 339 12.17 -21.56 -15.23
N MET A 340 12.15 -21.57 -16.56
CA MET A 340 13.32 -21.17 -17.36
C MET A 340 13.68 -19.68 -17.22
N ASN A 341 12.70 -18.80 -17.03
CA ASN A 341 12.95 -17.37 -16.83
C ASN A 341 13.69 -17.16 -15.50
N GLU A 342 13.22 -17.82 -14.45
CA GLU A 342 13.85 -17.89 -13.13
C GLU A 342 15.24 -18.56 -13.22
N GLY A 343 15.38 -19.58 -14.07
CA GLY A 343 16.62 -20.31 -14.36
C GLY A 343 17.69 -19.52 -15.14
N ARG A 344 17.30 -18.46 -15.87
CA ARG A 344 18.19 -17.69 -16.76
C ARG A 344 18.45 -16.26 -16.31
N GLY A 345 17.77 -15.76 -15.28
CA GLY A 345 17.92 -14.39 -14.79
C GLY A 345 17.40 -13.32 -15.78
N PHE A 346 16.43 -13.68 -16.63
CA PHE A 346 15.74 -12.71 -17.49
C PHE A 346 14.47 -12.24 -16.79
N ALA A 347 14.54 -11.03 -16.23
CA ALA A 347 13.39 -10.25 -15.79
C ALA A 347 12.61 -9.73 -17.01
N TRP A 348 11.27 -9.78 -16.93
CA TRP A 348 10.38 -8.99 -17.77
C TRP A 348 9.70 -7.94 -16.89
#